data_AF-A0A1B8BVS5-F1
#
_entry.id   AF-A0A1B8BVS5-F1
#
_cell.length_a   1.000
_cell.length_b   1.000
_cell.length_c   1.000
_cell.angle_alpha   90.00
_cell.angle_beta   90.00
_cell.angle_gamma   90.00
#
_symmetry.space_group_name_H-M   'P 1'
#
loop_
_entity.id
_entity.type
_entity.pdbx_description
1 polymer ?
#
loop_
_entity_poly.entity_id
_entity_poly.type
_entity_poly.pdbx_seq_one_letter_code
_entity_poly.pdbx_strand_id
1 'polypeptide(L)'
;MGRELQKKKNRSSIPKVKHKPKSKRVNPLGNAIIAANWDSKQTLTQNYSRLGLASRLNAATGGTEKKISSTSTAGTLSITSALPTTIAPQTARVERDADGKIIKVIHSHTKKANPLNDPLNELESGDEDEGEDDAMGGFEGFEDEKNEVVRQLEEQALRVAEKKPRKQSVREQEWCQRLSEKWGEDYKNMVKDR
;
A
#
# COMPACT_ATOMS: atom_id res chain seq x y z
N MET A 1 31.85 -37.17 -1.94
CA MET A 1 32.55 -37.32 -0.64
C MET A 1 34.03 -37.67 -0.84
N GLY A 2 34.75 -36.97 -1.73
CA GLY A 2 36.10 -37.39 -2.14
C GLY A 2 37.27 -36.68 -1.45
N ARG A 3 37.03 -35.59 -0.71
CA ARG A 3 38.12 -34.77 -0.15
C ARG A 3 38.67 -35.37 1.14
N GLU A 4 39.95 -35.74 1.14
CA GLU A 4 40.64 -36.38 2.28
C GLU A 4 40.53 -35.58 3.59
N LEU A 5 40.57 -34.25 3.53
CA LEU A 5 40.34 -33.40 4.71
C LEU A 5 38.94 -33.56 5.32
N GLN A 6 37.91 -33.75 4.48
CA GLN A 6 36.55 -34.00 4.97
C GLN A 6 36.44 -35.42 5.58
N LYS A 7 37.15 -36.41 5.01
CA LYS A 7 37.24 -37.76 5.59
C LYS A 7 37.94 -37.74 6.95
N LYS A 8 39.09 -37.06 7.07
CA LYS A 8 39.82 -36.88 8.34
C LYS A 8 38.95 -36.17 9.40
N LYS A 9 38.23 -35.11 9.01
CA LYS A 9 37.27 -34.41 9.89
C LYS A 9 36.06 -35.27 10.29
N ASN A 10 35.64 -36.20 9.43
CA ASN A 10 34.55 -37.13 9.76
C ASN A 10 35.02 -38.27 10.67
N ARG A 11 36.31 -38.64 10.60
CA ARG A 11 36.91 -39.72 11.41
C ARG A 11 37.44 -39.24 12.77
N SER A 12 37.73 -37.95 12.93
CA SER A 12 38.13 -37.37 14.22
C SER A 12 37.00 -37.43 15.24
N SER A 13 37.33 -37.69 16.52
CA SER A 13 36.39 -37.62 17.66
C SER A 13 36.01 -36.19 18.08
N ILE A 14 36.49 -35.19 17.34
CA ILE A 14 36.25 -33.77 17.60
C ILE A 14 34.82 -33.40 17.14
N PRO A 15 34.00 -32.74 17.98
CA PRO A 15 32.67 -32.33 17.60
C PRO A 15 32.72 -31.30 16.46
N LYS A 16 31.87 -31.50 15.44
CA LYS A 16 31.79 -30.58 14.30
C LYS A 16 31.09 -29.29 14.72
N VAL A 17 31.75 -28.16 14.53
CA VAL A 17 31.11 -26.84 14.67
C VAL A 17 30.02 -26.71 13.62
N LYS A 18 28.76 -26.68 14.06
CA LYS A 18 27.58 -26.45 13.22
C LYS A 18 26.97 -25.13 13.63
N HIS A 19 26.84 -24.20 12.70
CA HIS A 19 26.07 -22.98 12.93
C HIS A 19 24.60 -23.25 12.64
N LYS A 20 23.71 -22.77 13.51
CA LYS A 20 22.27 -22.77 13.24
C LYS A 20 21.98 -21.80 12.08
N PRO A 21 21.04 -22.13 11.18
CA PRO A 21 20.63 -21.19 10.14
C PRO A 21 20.02 -19.94 10.78
N LYS A 22 20.21 -18.79 10.13
CA LYS A 22 19.60 -17.52 10.59
C LYS A 22 18.08 -17.63 10.49
N SER A 23 17.37 -17.07 11.46
CA SER A 23 15.90 -16.98 11.40
C SER A 23 15.48 -16.07 10.26
N LYS A 24 14.40 -16.44 9.56
CA LYS A 24 13.77 -15.59 8.52
C LYS A 24 12.93 -14.43 9.10
N ARG A 25 12.79 -14.38 10.43
CA ARG A 25 12.02 -13.33 11.12
C ARG A 25 12.77 -12.02 11.00
N VAL A 26 12.12 -11.02 10.41
CA VAL A 26 12.63 -9.66 10.27
C VAL A 26 12.25 -8.88 11.53
N ASN A 27 13.22 -8.19 12.14
CA ASN A 27 12.99 -7.25 13.22
C ASN A 27 13.50 -5.87 12.77
N PRO A 28 12.66 -4.81 12.74
CA PRO A 28 13.09 -3.47 12.38
C PRO A 28 13.99 -2.88 13.48
N LEU A 29 15.29 -2.77 13.20
CA LEU A 29 16.31 -2.31 14.16
C LEU A 29 16.52 -0.77 14.15
N GLY A 30 15.84 -0.04 13.26
CA GLY A 30 16.08 1.39 13.04
C GLY A 30 15.27 2.31 13.96
N ASN A 31 13.95 2.24 13.90
CA ASN A 31 13.06 3.13 14.66
C ASN A 31 12.33 2.37 15.77
N ALA A 32 12.42 2.88 17.00
CA ALA A 32 11.76 2.32 18.17
C ALA A 32 10.22 2.30 18.05
N ILE A 33 9.60 3.31 17.42
CA ILE A 33 8.15 3.36 17.22
C ILE A 33 7.69 2.20 16.33
N ILE A 34 8.40 1.98 15.22
CA ILE A 34 8.08 0.89 14.29
C ILE A 34 8.33 -0.46 14.97
N ALA A 35 9.43 -0.59 15.72
CA ALA A 35 9.75 -1.81 16.45
C ALA A 35 8.70 -2.18 17.50
N ALA A 36 8.17 -1.20 18.23
CA ALA A 36 7.11 -1.42 19.22
C ALA A 36 5.81 -1.93 18.57
N ASN A 37 5.52 -1.49 17.34
CA ASN A 37 4.31 -1.85 16.60
C ASN A 37 4.55 -2.98 15.58
N TRP A 38 5.65 -3.73 15.67
CA TRP A 38 5.98 -4.76 14.69
C TRP A 38 5.40 -6.14 15.06
N ASP A 39 4.57 -6.71 14.20
CA ASP A 39 4.08 -8.09 14.37
C ASP A 39 4.95 -9.08 13.58
N SER A 40 5.68 -9.94 14.29
CA SER A 40 6.54 -10.96 13.67
C SER A 40 5.79 -12.09 12.95
N LYS A 41 4.46 -12.18 13.09
CA LYS A 41 3.61 -13.15 12.38
C LYS A 41 3.17 -12.66 11.00
N GLN A 42 3.12 -11.35 10.81
CA GLN A 42 2.72 -10.73 9.55
C GLN A 42 3.91 -10.58 8.60
N THR A 43 3.61 -10.52 7.30
CA THR A 43 4.62 -10.22 6.29
C THR A 43 5.07 -8.76 6.40
N LEU A 44 6.22 -8.45 5.80
CA LEU A 44 6.73 -7.07 5.75
C LEU A 44 5.68 -6.12 5.13
N THR A 45 5.10 -6.52 4.00
CA THR A 45 4.08 -5.70 3.31
C THR A 45 2.83 -5.48 4.15
N GLN A 46 2.31 -6.53 4.79
CA GLN A 46 1.14 -6.43 5.68
C GLN A 46 1.42 -5.49 6.87
N ASN A 47 2.59 -5.62 7.51
CA ASN A 47 2.95 -4.75 8.64
C ASN A 47 3.03 -3.28 8.21
N TYR A 48 3.76 -2.96 7.14
CA TYR A 48 3.86 -1.58 6.68
C TYR A 48 2.49 -1.03 6.26
N SER A 49 1.67 -1.80 5.54
CA SER A 49 0.30 -1.41 5.21
C SER A 49 -0.56 -1.16 6.46
N ARG A 50 -0.44 -1.98 7.50
CA ARG A 50 -1.13 -1.80 8.79
C ARG A 50 -0.67 -0.52 9.51
N LEU A 51 0.60 -0.18 9.40
CA LEU A 51 1.18 1.04 9.97
C LEU A 51 0.86 2.30 9.16
N GLY A 52 0.20 2.18 7.99
CA GLY A 52 -0.03 3.32 7.09
C GLY A 52 1.22 3.75 6.32
N LEU A 53 2.20 2.85 6.18
CA LEU A 53 3.47 3.11 5.51
C LEU A 53 3.56 2.31 4.21
N ALA A 54 4.24 2.87 3.21
CA ALA A 54 4.51 2.16 1.96
C ALA A 54 5.63 1.13 2.15
N SER A 55 5.36 -0.14 1.80
CA SER A 55 6.41 -1.19 1.80
C SER A 55 7.33 -1.13 0.59
N ARG A 56 6.85 -0.56 -0.52
CA ARG A 56 7.55 -0.41 -1.80
C ARG A 56 7.17 0.95 -2.39
N LEU A 57 8.12 1.59 -3.06
CA LEU A 57 7.89 2.89 -3.71
C LEU A 57 7.15 2.75 -5.05
N ASN A 58 7.41 1.68 -5.79
CA ASN A 58 6.79 1.42 -7.09
C ASN A 58 5.67 0.37 -6.98
N ALA A 59 4.82 0.31 -8.01
CA ALA A 59 3.80 -0.71 -8.15
C ALA A 59 4.39 -2.12 -8.03
N ALA A 60 3.73 -2.98 -7.25
CA ALA A 60 4.15 -4.37 -7.12
C ALA A 60 3.87 -5.12 -8.44
N THR A 61 4.83 -5.94 -8.87
CA THR A 61 4.60 -6.89 -9.96
C THR A 61 3.76 -8.06 -9.47
N GLY A 62 2.70 -8.40 -10.20
CA GLY A 62 1.77 -9.48 -9.86
C GLY A 62 0.61 -9.04 -8.95
N GLY A 63 -0.09 -10.00 -8.37
CA GLY A 63 -1.24 -9.72 -7.49
C GLY A 63 -0.84 -9.28 -6.09
N THR A 64 -1.62 -8.36 -5.51
CA THR A 64 -1.55 -7.99 -4.09
C THR A 64 -2.69 -8.65 -3.32
N GLU A 65 -2.47 -8.86 -2.02
CA GLU A 65 -3.50 -9.38 -1.12
C GLU A 65 -4.62 -8.33 -0.97
N LYS A 66 -5.85 -8.72 -1.33
CA LYS A 66 -7.03 -7.88 -1.13
C LYS A 66 -7.62 -8.15 0.25
N LYS A 67 -7.80 -7.09 1.05
CA LYS A 67 -8.54 -7.19 2.31
C LYS A 67 -10.02 -7.34 1.98
N ILE A 68 -10.59 -8.49 2.27
CA ILE A 68 -12.03 -8.73 2.18
C ILE A 68 -12.73 -7.85 3.23
N SER A 69 -13.36 -6.77 2.77
CA SER A 69 -14.28 -6.00 3.60
C SER A 69 -15.57 -6.79 3.78
N SER A 70 -16.19 -6.74 4.96
CA SER A 70 -17.49 -7.38 5.21
C SER A 70 -18.60 -6.89 4.27
N THR A 71 -18.43 -5.72 3.67
CA THR A 71 -19.35 -5.13 2.68
C THR A 71 -19.11 -5.63 1.26
N SER A 72 -18.08 -6.46 1.02
CA SER A 72 -17.79 -6.95 -0.33
C SER A 72 -18.89 -7.88 -0.83
N THR A 73 -19.57 -7.48 -1.91
CA THR A 73 -20.57 -8.26 -2.66
C THR A 73 -19.99 -9.50 -3.37
N ALA A 74 -18.73 -9.85 -3.10
CA ALA A 74 -18.08 -11.02 -3.69
C ALA A 74 -18.81 -12.34 -3.40
N GLY A 75 -19.54 -12.41 -2.28
CA GLY A 75 -20.41 -13.55 -1.95
C GLY A 75 -21.80 -13.53 -2.61
N THR A 76 -22.28 -12.37 -3.09
CA THR A 76 -23.57 -12.27 -3.81
C THR A 76 -23.40 -12.47 -5.32
N LEU A 77 -22.20 -12.24 -5.84
CA LEU A 77 -21.84 -12.44 -7.25
C LEU A 77 -21.35 -13.87 -7.56
N SER A 78 -21.31 -14.76 -6.56
CA SER A 78 -21.02 -16.17 -6.80
C SER A 78 -22.24 -16.83 -7.46
N ILE A 79 -22.20 -16.95 -8.79
CA ILE A 79 -23.20 -17.68 -9.57
C ILE A 79 -23.18 -19.14 -9.14
N THR A 80 -24.11 -19.53 -8.27
CA THR A 80 -24.44 -20.95 -8.08
C THR A 80 -25.12 -21.41 -9.37
N SER A 81 -24.53 -22.37 -10.09
CA SER A 81 -25.04 -22.86 -11.39
C SER A 81 -26.34 -23.65 -11.30
N ALA A 82 -27.16 -23.44 -10.27
CA ALA A 82 -28.45 -24.06 -10.11
C ALA A 82 -29.46 -23.34 -11.02
N LEU A 83 -29.58 -23.81 -12.26
CA LEU A 83 -30.66 -23.36 -13.14
C LEU A 83 -32.00 -23.77 -12.52
N PRO A 84 -33.03 -22.89 -12.50
CA PRO A 84 -34.34 -23.26 -12.01
C PRO A 84 -34.94 -24.36 -12.89
N THR A 85 -35.23 -25.52 -12.29
CA THR A 85 -35.72 -26.72 -12.99
C THR A 85 -37.17 -26.56 -13.48
N THR A 86 -37.90 -25.55 -13.02
CA THR A 86 -39.29 -25.30 -13.36
C THR A 86 -39.47 -23.91 -13.97
N ILE A 87 -39.66 -23.85 -15.28
CA ILE A 87 -40.03 -22.62 -16.00
C ILE A 87 -41.54 -22.68 -16.24
N ALA A 88 -42.30 -21.71 -15.71
CA ALA A 88 -43.72 -21.58 -16.00
C ALA A 88 -43.90 -21.06 -17.44
N PRO A 89 -44.72 -21.72 -18.29
CA PRO A 89 -44.95 -21.25 -19.65
C PRO A 89 -45.70 -19.92 -19.63
N GLN A 90 -45.12 -18.87 -20.22
CA GLN A 90 -45.74 -17.57 -20.38
C GLN A 90 -46.35 -17.43 -21.78
N THR A 91 -47.55 -16.86 -21.85
CA THR A 91 -48.26 -16.59 -23.11
C THR A 91 -48.13 -15.11 -23.47
N ALA A 92 -47.65 -14.80 -24.67
CA ALA A 92 -47.59 -13.44 -25.20
C ALA A 92 -48.59 -13.27 -26.36
N ARG A 93 -49.15 -12.06 -26.51
CA ARG A 93 -49.99 -11.73 -27.66
C ARG A 93 -49.11 -11.23 -28.81
N VAL A 94 -49.36 -11.75 -30.01
CA VAL A 94 -48.56 -11.44 -31.20
C VAL A 94 -49.47 -10.88 -32.27
N GLU A 95 -49.18 -9.65 -32.70
CA GLU A 95 -49.82 -9.02 -33.85
C GLU A 95 -49.03 -9.36 -35.12
N ARG A 96 -49.77 -9.81 -36.15
CA ARG A 96 -49.21 -10.23 -37.44
C ARG A 96 -49.81 -9.41 -38.57
N ASP A 97 -49.00 -9.21 -39.60
CA ASP A 97 -49.44 -8.61 -40.86
C ASP A 97 -50.33 -9.56 -41.68
N ALA A 98 -50.96 -9.06 -42.74
CA ALA A 98 -51.77 -9.83 -43.69
C ALA A 98 -51.02 -11.03 -44.32
N ASP A 99 -49.70 -10.92 -44.46
CA ASP A 99 -48.82 -11.99 -44.96
C ASP A 99 -48.29 -12.93 -43.85
N GLY A 100 -48.77 -12.78 -42.61
CA GLY A 100 -48.42 -13.64 -41.48
C GLY A 100 -47.06 -13.33 -40.81
N LYS A 101 -46.36 -12.27 -41.23
CA LYS A 101 -45.12 -11.81 -40.60
C LYS A 101 -45.40 -11.13 -39.26
N ILE A 102 -44.58 -11.42 -38.25
CA ILE A 102 -44.72 -10.87 -36.89
C ILE A 102 -44.25 -9.42 -36.89
N ILE A 103 -45.13 -8.48 -36.52
CA ILE A 103 -44.80 -7.05 -36.43
C ILE A 103 -44.54 -6.66 -34.97
N LYS A 104 -45.37 -7.14 -34.03
CA LYS A 104 -45.28 -6.71 -32.63
C LYS A 104 -45.61 -7.85 -31.67
N VAL A 105 -44.76 -8.04 -30.66
CA VAL A 105 -44.99 -8.97 -29.55
C VAL A 105 -45.34 -8.13 -28.32
N ILE A 106 -46.60 -8.19 -27.89
CA ILE A 106 -47.11 -7.46 -26.74
C ILE A 106 -47.05 -8.39 -25.53
N HIS A 107 -46.10 -8.12 -24.64
CA HIS A 107 -46.08 -8.71 -23.30
C HIS A 107 -47.07 -7.94 -22.40
N SER A 108 -47.73 -8.62 -21.47
CA SER A 108 -48.59 -7.97 -20.47
C SER A 108 -47.77 -6.94 -19.68
N HIS A 109 -48.29 -5.73 -19.49
CA HIS A 109 -47.65 -4.58 -18.80
C HIS A 109 -47.38 -4.79 -17.29
N THR A 110 -47.20 -6.02 -16.85
CA THR A 110 -46.73 -6.33 -15.50
C THR A 110 -45.22 -6.12 -15.48
N LYS A 111 -44.73 -5.27 -14.57
CA LYS A 111 -43.29 -5.08 -14.32
C LYS A 111 -42.62 -6.45 -14.28
N LYS A 112 -41.62 -6.67 -15.14
CA LYS A 112 -40.87 -7.92 -15.18
C LYS A 112 -40.29 -8.12 -13.78
N ALA A 113 -40.65 -9.22 -13.12
CA ALA A 113 -40.01 -9.57 -11.87
C ALA A 113 -38.50 -9.65 -12.11
N ASN A 114 -37.70 -9.10 -11.21
CA ASN A 114 -36.24 -9.17 -11.25
C ASN A 114 -35.76 -10.28 -10.30
N PRO A 115 -35.97 -11.58 -10.62
CA PRO A 115 -35.62 -12.68 -9.72
C PRO A 115 -34.10 -12.82 -9.53
N LEU A 116 -33.31 -12.24 -10.44
CA LEU A 116 -31.85 -12.22 -10.34
C LEU A 116 -31.32 -10.96 -9.63
N ASN A 117 -32.19 -10.05 -9.22
CA ASN A 117 -31.84 -8.76 -8.62
C ASN A 117 -30.73 -8.03 -9.40
N ASP A 118 -30.84 -8.06 -10.74
CA ASP A 118 -29.90 -7.41 -11.65
C ASP A 118 -30.07 -5.89 -11.56
N PRO A 119 -29.03 -5.12 -11.18
CA PRO A 119 -29.12 -3.67 -11.04
C PRO A 119 -29.41 -2.94 -12.37
N LEU A 120 -29.12 -3.54 -13.52
CA LEU A 120 -29.39 -2.92 -14.82
C LEU A 120 -30.88 -2.89 -15.19
N ASN A 121 -31.69 -3.79 -14.61
CA ASN A 121 -33.12 -3.87 -14.89
C ASN A 121 -33.91 -2.67 -14.33
N GLU A 122 -33.36 -1.95 -13.34
CA GLU A 122 -33.93 -0.70 -12.83
C GLU A 122 -33.63 0.49 -13.74
N LEU A 123 -32.46 0.51 -14.38
CA LEU A 123 -32.05 1.55 -15.33
C LEU A 123 -32.79 1.45 -16.68
N GLU A 124 -33.09 0.24 -17.15
CA GLU A 124 -33.87 0.03 -18.39
C GLU A 124 -35.37 0.39 -18.23
N SER A 125 -35.88 0.45 -16.99
CA SER A 125 -37.29 0.82 -16.71
C SER A 125 -37.50 2.29 -16.38
N GLY A 126 -36.44 3.08 -16.22
CA GLY A 126 -36.49 4.54 -16.15
C GLY A 126 -36.32 5.11 -17.55
N ASP A 127 -37.09 6.15 -17.88
CA ASP A 127 -37.05 6.86 -19.16
C ASP A 127 -35.61 7.05 -19.68
N GLU A 128 -35.46 6.85 -20.99
CA GLU A 128 -34.33 7.33 -21.79
C GLU A 128 -34.31 8.86 -21.71
N ASP A 129 -33.74 9.42 -20.63
CA ASP A 129 -33.43 10.84 -20.52
C ASP A 129 -31.94 11.05 -20.20
N GLU A 130 -31.45 12.13 -20.76
CA GLU A 130 -30.07 12.47 -21.04
C GLU A 130 -29.18 12.62 -19.81
N GLY A 131 -27.89 12.33 -20.02
CA GLY A 131 -26.80 12.96 -19.29
C GLY A 131 -26.36 12.23 -18.03
N GLU A 132 -25.09 11.84 -18.00
CA GLU A 132 -24.15 12.03 -16.89
C GLU A 132 -22.89 11.20 -17.21
N ASP A 133 -21.82 11.85 -17.64
CA ASP A 133 -20.86 12.54 -16.77
C ASP A 133 -19.79 11.56 -16.29
N ASP A 134 -18.61 11.69 -16.90
CA ASP A 134 -17.30 11.67 -16.24
C ASP A 134 -17.17 10.87 -14.93
N ALA A 135 -17.43 9.55 -14.98
CA ALA A 135 -17.18 8.62 -13.88
C ALA A 135 -15.67 8.33 -13.62
N MET A 136 -14.81 9.33 -13.82
CA MET A 136 -13.38 9.32 -13.49
C MET A 136 -12.96 10.50 -12.60
N GLY A 137 -13.92 11.22 -12.00
CA GLY A 137 -13.67 12.27 -11.02
C GLY A 137 -14.05 11.84 -9.60
N GLY A 138 -13.22 11.04 -8.93
CA GLY A 138 -13.59 10.59 -7.58
C GLY A 138 -12.58 9.69 -6.88
N PHE A 139 -11.28 9.93 -7.03
CA PHE A 139 -10.35 9.56 -5.96
C PHE A 139 -10.23 10.77 -5.04
N GLU A 140 -11.32 11.06 -4.32
CA GLU A 140 -11.22 11.81 -3.06
C GLU A 140 -10.18 11.05 -2.24
N GLY A 141 -9.06 11.72 -1.97
CA GLY A 141 -8.04 11.19 -1.11
C GLY A 141 -8.74 10.75 0.17
N PHE A 142 -8.71 9.44 0.43
CA PHE A 142 -9.13 8.89 1.69
C PHE A 142 -8.52 9.79 2.76
N GLU A 143 -9.37 10.50 3.50
CA GLU A 143 -8.97 11.11 4.75
C GLU A 143 -8.57 9.95 5.65
N ASP A 144 -7.33 9.51 5.48
CA ASP A 144 -6.73 8.48 6.29
C ASP A 144 -6.83 9.02 7.71
N GLU A 145 -7.68 8.38 8.53
CA GLU A 145 -7.62 8.48 9.98
C GLU A 145 -6.14 8.33 10.33
N LYS A 146 -5.46 9.45 10.59
CA LYS A 146 -4.00 9.49 10.64
C LYS A 146 -3.56 8.51 11.70
N ASN A 147 -3.04 7.39 11.26
CA ASN A 147 -2.67 6.30 12.13
C ASN A 147 -1.70 6.87 13.18
N GLU A 148 -1.97 6.64 14.47
CA GLU A 148 -1.25 7.27 15.58
C GLU A 148 0.27 7.10 15.43
N VAL A 149 0.70 5.97 14.88
CA VAL A 149 2.10 5.68 14.56
C VAL A 149 2.68 6.66 13.54
N VAL A 150 1.94 6.97 12.46
CA VAL A 150 2.38 7.93 11.44
C VAL A 150 2.48 9.33 12.04
N ARG A 151 1.50 9.73 12.85
CA ARG A 151 1.53 11.01 13.58
C ARG A 151 2.80 11.15 14.44
N GLN A 152 3.15 10.10 15.20
CA GLN A 152 4.36 10.10 16.02
C GLN A 152 5.65 10.14 15.18
N LEU A 153 5.67 9.48 14.02
CA LEU A 153 6.80 9.50 13.10
C LEU A 153 7.00 10.89 12.47
N GLU A 154 5.91 11.55 12.08
CA GLU A 154 5.93 12.93 11.59
C GLU A 154 6.45 13.89 12.67
N GLU A 155 5.97 13.75 13.90
CA GLU A 155 6.45 14.54 15.05
C GLU A 155 7.95 14.34 15.29
N GLN A 156 8.44 13.10 15.20
CA GLN A 156 9.88 12.82 15.29
C GLN A 156 10.67 13.41 14.12
N ALA A 157 10.14 13.41 12.90
CA ALA A 157 10.80 13.98 11.74
C ALA A 157 10.86 15.52 11.81
N LEU A 158 9.82 16.16 12.36
CA LEU A 158 9.78 17.60 12.62
C LEU A 158 10.75 18.03 13.71
N ARG A 159 11.21 17.10 14.55
CA ARG A 159 12.22 17.35 15.58
C ARG A 159 13.58 17.61 14.94
N VAL A 160 13.81 18.86 14.53
CA VAL A 160 15.12 19.31 14.02
C VAL A 160 16.16 19.16 15.13
N ALA A 161 17.20 18.38 14.86
CA ALA A 161 18.34 18.29 15.78
C ALA A 161 18.95 19.68 16.00
N GLU A 162 19.31 20.01 17.24
CA GLU A 162 19.95 21.28 17.57
C GLU A 162 21.23 21.44 16.75
N LYS A 163 21.20 22.38 15.80
CA LYS A 163 22.35 22.69 14.95
C LYS A 163 23.39 23.42 15.79
N LYS A 164 24.45 22.72 16.17
CA LYS A 164 25.60 23.36 16.82
C LYS A 164 26.38 24.16 15.78
N PRO A 165 26.58 25.48 15.97
CA PRO A 165 27.39 26.27 15.06
C PRO A 165 28.83 25.74 15.05
N ARG A 166 29.53 25.95 13.93
CA ARG A 166 30.96 25.63 13.85
C ARG A 166 31.71 26.56 14.81
N LYS A 167 32.53 25.98 15.69
CA LYS A 167 33.37 26.72 16.63
C LYS A 167 34.85 26.53 16.27
N GLN A 168 35.64 27.58 16.45
CA GLN A 168 37.10 27.50 16.44
C GLN A 168 37.59 26.92 17.76
N SER A 169 38.83 26.42 17.78
CA SER A 169 39.48 26.01 19.03
C SER A 169 39.86 27.22 19.88
N VAL A 170 40.00 27.04 21.19
CA VAL A 170 40.35 28.12 22.13
C VAL A 170 41.68 28.78 21.74
N ARG A 171 42.67 27.97 21.34
CA ARG A 171 43.99 28.47 20.93
C ARG A 171 43.94 29.28 19.63
N GLU A 172 43.10 28.90 18.67
CA GLU A 172 42.89 29.67 17.44
C GLU A 172 42.20 31.00 17.76
N GLN A 173 41.24 31.01 18.69
CA GLN A 173 40.60 32.24 19.14
C GLN A 173 41.61 33.18 19.80
N GLU A 174 42.45 32.69 20.70
CA GLU A 174 43.53 33.46 21.33
C GLU A 174 44.54 33.99 20.30
N TRP A 175 44.91 33.16 19.32
CA TRP A 175 45.82 33.56 18.25
C TRP A 175 45.22 34.65 17.36
N CYS A 176 43.98 34.47 16.90
CA CYS A 176 43.23 35.47 16.15
C CYS A 176 43.05 36.77 16.94
N GLN A 177 42.76 36.67 18.25
CA GLN A 177 42.66 37.82 19.13
C GLN A 177 43.99 38.58 19.19
N ARG A 178 45.11 37.88 19.42
CA ARG A 178 46.45 38.49 19.44
C ARG A 178 46.80 39.20 18.12
N LEU A 179 46.45 38.59 16.99
CA LEU A 179 46.65 39.18 15.67
C LEU A 179 45.79 40.44 15.49
N SER A 180 44.53 40.39 15.92
CA SER A 180 43.60 41.53 15.84
C SER A 180 44.03 42.70 16.74
N GLU A 181 44.55 42.43 17.93
CA GLU A 181 45.06 43.46 18.83
C GLU A 181 46.34 44.11 18.29
N LYS A 182 47.19 43.35 17.59
CA LYS A 182 48.47 43.86 17.06
C LYS A 182 48.33 44.66 15.77
N TRP A 183 47.45 44.24 14.86
CA TRP A 183 47.36 44.80 13.50
C TRP A 183 46.00 45.43 13.17
N GLY A 184 44.99 45.26 14.01
CA GLY A 184 43.63 45.75 13.76
C GLY A 184 43.05 45.18 12.47
N GLU A 185 42.64 46.08 11.56
CA GLU A 185 42.05 45.73 10.25
C GLU A 185 43.09 45.71 9.11
N ASP A 186 44.39 45.86 9.39
CA ASP A 186 45.42 45.81 8.35
C ASP A 186 45.82 44.38 7.99
N TYR A 187 44.96 43.73 7.20
CA TYR A 187 45.15 42.36 6.74
C TYR A 187 46.46 42.14 5.95
N LYS A 188 46.97 43.16 5.25
CA LYS A 188 48.17 43.02 4.42
C LYS A 188 49.44 42.82 5.26
N ASN A 189 49.49 43.49 6.41
CA ASN A 189 50.59 43.35 7.35
C ASN A 189 50.38 42.16 8.30
N MET A 190 49.14 41.88 8.68
CA MET A 190 48.80 40.71 9.51
C MET A 190 49.22 39.38 8.88
N VAL A 191 49.07 39.22 7.55
CA VAL A 191 49.49 38.00 6.83
C VAL A 191 51.00 37.78 6.85
N LYS A 192 51.79 38.86 7.02
CA LYS A 192 53.25 38.79 7.05
C LYS A 192 53.82 38.59 8.45
N ASP A 193 52.95 38.55 9.48
CA ASP A 193 53.36 38.37 10.86
C ASP A 193 53.90 36.95 11.09
N ARG A 194 55.10 36.84 11.69
CA ARG A 194 55.80 35.58 11.95
C ARG A 194 55.76 35.19 13.42
#